data_AF-G4RNB0-F1
#
_entry.id   AF-G4RNB0-F1
#
_cell.length_a   1.000
_cell.length_b   1.000
_cell.length_c   1.000
_cell.angle_alpha   90.00
_cell.angle_beta   90.00
_cell.angle_gamma   90.00
#
_symmetry.space_group_name_H-M   'P 1'
#
loop_
_entity.id
_entity.type
_entity.pdbx_description
1 polymer ?
#
loop_
_entity_poly.entity_id
_entity_poly.type
_entity_poly.pdbx_seq_one_letter_code
_entity_poly.pdbx_strand_id
1 'polypeptide(L)'
;MRLGRALVIAKYMVLASRGWSLALAWFMVPFPLLWLWILRLVGNSAYVVYFIVGTVISTSFTMSYTVTAQDVAQMKYWSRQYSLLLANGAGHLEIALSYVAQSVAMATGASALLLVLSAALTGASYGPPQILAAAGASPLVSAASTLLGYAHAISIRNVALSQQMAQVIPWLLLIAAPVYYPAYLMPQPLRLISAVLPTTYMADALRGSLALNAAEIARGAGGLLAYSIASILILIYAIRREERHG
;
A
#
# COMPACT_ATOMS: atom_id res chain seq x y z
N MET A 1 -2.54 23.68 7.96
CA MET A 1 -3.30 22.41 7.93
C MET A 1 -4.02 22.25 9.26
N ARG A 2 -5.32 21.93 9.23
CA ARG A 2 -6.11 21.65 10.45
C ARG A 2 -6.37 20.15 10.53
N LEU A 3 -5.57 19.41 11.33
CA LEU A 3 -5.66 17.95 11.47
C LEU A 3 -7.09 17.45 11.77
N GLY A 4 -7.88 18.23 12.52
CA GLY A 4 -9.29 17.90 12.79
C GLY A 4 -10.17 17.75 11.54
N ARG A 5 -9.89 18.51 10.46
CA ARG A 5 -10.62 18.37 9.19
C ARG A 5 -10.29 17.06 8.48
N ALA A 6 -9.02 16.67 8.46
CA ALA A 6 -8.58 15.42 7.85
C ALA A 6 -9.26 14.19 8.51
N LEU A 7 -9.40 14.20 9.84
CA LEU A 7 -10.09 13.12 10.57
C LEU A 7 -11.59 13.06 10.28
N VAL A 8 -12.25 14.21 10.14
CA VAL A 8 -13.68 14.27 9.77
C VAL A 8 -13.88 13.73 8.35
N ILE A 9 -13.01 14.10 7.40
CA ILE A 9 -13.05 13.58 6.02
C ILE A 9 -12.79 12.08 6.02
N ALA A 10 -11.81 11.60 6.80
CA ALA A 10 -11.52 10.16 6.90
C ALA A 10 -12.73 9.38 7.43
N LYS A 11 -13.42 9.90 8.46
CA LYS A 11 -14.67 9.30 8.96
C LYS A 11 -15.74 9.24 7.88
N TYR A 12 -15.91 10.31 7.09
CA TYR A 12 -16.86 10.32 5.99
C TYR A 12 -16.52 9.26 4.93
N MET A 13 -15.24 9.12 4.55
CA MET A 13 -14.81 8.11 3.57
C MET A 13 -15.06 6.68 4.05
N VAL A 14 -14.83 6.39 5.33
CA VAL A 14 -15.17 5.10 5.94
C VAL A 14 -16.68 4.83 5.93
N LEU A 15 -17.50 5.86 6.15
CA LEU A 15 -18.96 5.71 6.10
C LEU A 15 -19.46 5.52 4.66
N ALA A 16 -18.85 6.20 3.69
CA ALA A 16 -19.19 6.07 2.28
C ALA A 16 -18.85 4.69 1.72
N SER A 17 -17.80 4.04 2.21
CA SER A 17 -17.39 2.69 1.79
C SER A 17 -18.19 1.54 2.43
N ARG A 18 -19.16 1.82 3.32
CA ARG A 18 -19.95 0.79 4.03
C ARG A 18 -20.63 -0.21 3.09
N GLY A 19 -21.16 0.26 1.97
CA GLY A 19 -21.82 -0.61 0.98
C GLY A 19 -20.88 -1.63 0.32
N TRP A 20 -19.58 -1.38 0.35
CA TRP A 20 -18.54 -2.23 -0.23
C TRP A 20 -17.72 -2.98 0.83
N SER A 21 -18.08 -2.88 2.10
CA SER A 21 -17.31 -3.43 3.23
C SER A 21 -17.04 -4.93 3.11
N LEU A 22 -18.03 -5.72 2.65
CA LEU A 22 -17.89 -7.16 2.41
C LEU A 22 -16.88 -7.47 1.29
N ALA A 23 -16.98 -6.76 0.18
CA ALA A 23 -16.03 -6.91 -0.93
C ALA A 23 -14.61 -6.50 -0.50
N LEU A 24 -14.47 -5.37 0.21
CA LEU A 24 -13.19 -4.92 0.75
C LEU A 24 -12.59 -5.94 1.73
N ALA A 25 -13.41 -6.50 2.63
CA ALA A 25 -12.96 -7.53 3.56
C ALA A 25 -12.47 -8.79 2.82
N TRP A 26 -13.17 -9.21 1.77
CA TRP A 26 -12.78 -10.34 0.92
C TRP A 26 -11.41 -10.13 0.25
N PHE A 27 -11.18 -8.94 -0.31
CA PHE A 27 -9.92 -8.61 -0.97
C PHE A 27 -8.77 -8.34 0.01
N MET A 28 -9.07 -7.99 1.27
CA MET A 28 -8.03 -7.75 2.27
C MET A 28 -7.48 -9.01 2.93
N VAL A 29 -8.28 -10.07 3.08
CA VAL A 29 -7.87 -11.26 3.85
C VAL A 29 -8.04 -12.58 3.06
N PRO A 30 -9.26 -13.02 2.67
CA PRO A 30 -9.41 -14.25 1.88
C PRO A 30 -8.60 -14.32 0.59
N PHE A 31 -8.62 -13.27 -0.24
CA PHE A 31 -7.92 -13.28 -1.52
C PHE A 31 -6.38 -13.41 -1.37
N PRO A 32 -5.70 -12.62 -0.53
CA PRO A 32 -4.27 -12.80 -0.27
C PRO A 32 -3.93 -14.19 0.30
N LEU A 33 -4.79 -14.77 1.16
CA LEU A 33 -4.58 -16.11 1.68
C LEU A 33 -4.73 -17.19 0.61
N LEU A 34 -5.68 -17.03 -0.32
CA LEU A 34 -5.81 -17.92 -1.47
C LEU A 34 -4.57 -17.84 -2.36
N TRP A 35 -4.03 -16.63 -2.57
CA TRP A 35 -2.77 -16.45 -3.28
C TRP A 35 -1.59 -17.13 -2.56
N LEU A 36 -1.48 -16.97 -1.24
CA LEU A 36 -0.48 -17.67 -0.41
C LEU A 36 -0.61 -19.19 -0.53
N TRP A 37 -1.83 -19.72 -0.52
CA TRP A 37 -2.08 -21.14 -0.67
C TRP A 37 -1.57 -21.67 -2.02
N ILE A 38 -1.83 -20.94 -3.11
CA ILE A 38 -1.29 -21.28 -4.45
C ILE A 38 0.25 -21.24 -4.43
N LEU A 39 0.85 -20.19 -3.89
CA LEU A 39 2.31 -20.07 -3.78
C LEU A 39 2.93 -21.19 -2.94
N ARG A 40 2.23 -21.65 -1.90
CA ARG A 40 2.69 -22.79 -1.09
C ARG A 40 2.64 -24.10 -1.88
N LEU A 41 1.65 -24.29 -2.75
CA LEU A 41 1.52 -25.53 -3.54
C LEU A 41 2.55 -25.63 -4.66
N VAL A 42 2.83 -24.50 -5.33
CA VAL A 42 3.67 -24.47 -6.54
C VAL A 42 5.11 -24.02 -6.23
N GLY A 43 5.29 -23.25 -5.16
CA GLY A 43 6.55 -22.63 -4.81
C GLY A 43 7.50 -23.52 -4.02
N ASN A 44 8.76 -23.09 -3.96
CA ASN A 44 9.78 -23.75 -3.15
C ASN A 44 9.53 -23.50 -1.66
N SER A 45 9.50 -24.57 -0.85
CA SER A 45 9.28 -24.51 0.60
C SER A 45 10.34 -23.68 1.34
N ALA A 46 11.54 -23.52 0.79
CA ALA A 46 12.58 -22.64 1.33
C ALA A 46 12.19 -21.16 1.31
N TYR A 47 11.18 -20.76 0.53
CA TYR A 47 10.76 -19.36 0.36
C TYR A 47 9.46 -19.01 1.08
N VAL A 48 8.98 -19.87 1.99
CA VAL A 48 7.73 -19.64 2.75
C VAL A 48 7.69 -18.26 3.41
N VAL A 49 8.78 -17.79 4.02
CA VAL A 49 8.84 -16.45 4.63
C VAL A 49 8.58 -15.34 3.60
N TYR A 50 9.10 -15.48 2.38
CA TYR A 50 8.86 -14.53 1.29
C TYR A 50 7.41 -14.54 0.84
N PHE A 51 6.76 -15.71 0.81
CA PHE A 51 5.35 -15.80 0.48
C PHE A 51 4.47 -15.13 1.54
N ILE A 52 4.78 -15.33 2.83
CA ILE A 52 4.06 -14.69 3.94
C ILE A 52 4.22 -13.17 3.87
N VAL A 53 5.47 -12.67 3.73
CA VAL A 53 5.72 -11.24 3.58
C VAL A 53 5.02 -10.66 2.36
N GLY A 54 5.12 -11.32 1.20
CA GLY A 54 4.45 -10.88 0.00
C GLY A 54 2.93 -10.87 0.10
N THR A 55 2.35 -11.77 0.92
CA THR A 55 0.91 -11.76 1.22
C THR A 55 0.52 -10.51 2.00
N VAL A 56 1.26 -10.16 3.05
CA VAL A 56 1.02 -8.94 3.83
C VAL A 56 1.26 -7.68 3.01
N ILE A 57 2.30 -7.66 2.16
CA ILE A 57 2.55 -6.55 1.25
C ILE A 57 1.43 -6.42 0.24
N SER A 58 0.92 -7.51 -0.33
CA SER A 58 -0.19 -7.41 -1.29
C SER A 58 -1.40 -6.68 -0.70
N THR A 59 -1.72 -6.89 0.58
CA THR A 59 -2.78 -6.12 1.25
C THR A 59 -2.34 -4.70 1.58
N SER A 60 -1.22 -4.52 2.27
CA SER A 60 -0.80 -3.20 2.76
C SER A 60 -0.34 -2.24 1.65
N PHE A 61 0.12 -2.77 0.52
CA PHE A 61 0.54 -1.99 -0.66
C PHE A 61 -0.53 -1.99 -1.75
N THR A 62 -0.90 -3.15 -2.32
CA THR A 62 -1.78 -3.17 -3.50
C THR A 62 -3.16 -2.63 -3.19
N MET A 63 -3.79 -3.02 -2.08
CA MET A 63 -5.11 -2.48 -1.73
C MET A 63 -5.04 -0.98 -1.42
N SER A 64 -4.08 -0.56 -0.61
CA SER A 64 -3.92 0.85 -0.22
C SER A 64 -3.65 1.76 -1.41
N TYR A 65 -2.80 1.32 -2.34
CA TYR A 65 -2.55 2.02 -3.59
C TYR A 65 -3.79 2.04 -4.48
N THR A 66 -4.37 0.87 -4.76
CA THR A 66 -5.43 0.71 -5.76
C THR A 66 -6.68 1.45 -5.33
N VAL A 67 -7.14 1.22 -4.09
CA VAL A 67 -8.34 1.89 -3.56
C VAL A 67 -8.16 3.40 -3.60
N THR A 68 -7.01 3.91 -3.15
CA THR A 68 -6.75 5.36 -3.15
C THR A 68 -6.71 5.93 -4.57
N ALA A 69 -5.99 5.27 -5.49
CA ALA A 69 -5.86 5.74 -6.86
C ALA A 69 -7.22 5.77 -7.59
N GLN A 70 -8.05 4.75 -7.37
CA GLN A 70 -9.35 4.61 -7.99
C GLN A 70 -10.38 5.56 -7.39
N ASP A 71 -10.48 5.63 -6.07
CA ASP A 71 -11.42 6.53 -5.39
C ASP A 71 -11.12 7.98 -5.71
N VAL A 72 -9.86 8.42 -5.63
CA VAL A 72 -9.49 9.81 -5.89
C VAL A 72 -9.74 10.18 -7.34
N ALA A 73 -9.42 9.29 -8.29
CA ALA A 73 -9.72 9.53 -9.71
C ALA A 73 -11.24 9.62 -9.95
N GLN A 74 -12.03 8.74 -9.34
CA GLN A 74 -13.48 8.78 -9.45
C GLN A 74 -14.07 10.05 -8.80
N MET A 75 -13.59 10.43 -7.61
CA MET A 75 -14.04 11.62 -6.91
C MET A 75 -13.69 12.91 -7.63
N LYS A 76 -12.57 12.92 -8.37
CA LYS A 76 -12.11 14.10 -9.11
C LYS A 76 -12.97 14.39 -10.34
N TYR A 77 -13.40 13.35 -11.07
CA TYR A 77 -13.99 13.51 -12.40
C TYR A 77 -15.46 13.09 -12.50
N TRP A 78 -15.92 12.14 -11.67
CA TRP A 78 -17.28 11.61 -11.74
C TRP A 78 -18.15 12.02 -10.57
N SER A 79 -17.57 12.29 -9.41
CA SER A 79 -18.30 12.81 -8.27
C SER A 79 -17.97 14.29 -8.07
N ARG A 80 -18.95 15.11 -7.65
CA ARG A 80 -18.66 16.50 -7.25
C ARG A 80 -17.97 16.58 -5.88
N GLN A 81 -17.70 15.43 -5.24
CA GLN A 81 -17.23 15.39 -3.85
C GLN A 81 -15.84 16.02 -3.71
N TYR A 82 -14.93 15.80 -4.66
CA TYR A 82 -13.60 16.39 -4.60
C TYR A 82 -13.66 17.92 -4.67
N SER A 83 -14.40 18.46 -5.65
CA SER A 83 -14.62 19.90 -5.79
C SER A 83 -15.36 20.50 -4.59
N LEU A 84 -16.33 19.78 -4.00
CA LEU A 84 -17.02 20.22 -2.79
C LEU A 84 -16.10 20.26 -1.56
N LEU A 85 -15.17 19.31 -1.41
CA LEU A 85 -14.18 19.33 -0.32
C LEU A 85 -13.24 20.53 -0.47
N LEU A 86 -12.76 20.79 -1.69
CA LEU A 86 -11.93 21.96 -1.98
C LEU A 86 -12.69 23.28 -1.76
N ALA A 87 -13.94 23.37 -2.20
CA ALA A 87 -14.80 24.55 -2.02
C ALA A 87 -15.10 24.83 -0.54
N ASN A 88 -15.19 23.80 0.30
CA ASN A 88 -15.30 23.93 1.76
C ASN A 88 -13.96 24.27 2.45
N GLY A 89 -12.90 24.55 1.67
CA GLY A 89 -11.59 24.97 2.15
C GLY A 89 -10.72 23.84 2.68
N ALA A 90 -10.97 22.59 2.29
CA ALA A 90 -10.01 21.50 2.51
C ALA A 90 -8.89 21.59 1.46
N GLY A 91 -7.64 21.47 1.89
CA GLY A 91 -6.51 21.41 0.95
C GLY A 91 -6.30 19.99 0.39
N HIS A 92 -5.69 19.87 -0.79
CA HIS A 92 -5.35 18.56 -1.38
C HIS A 92 -4.55 17.65 -0.43
N LEU A 93 -3.63 18.21 0.36
CA LEU A 93 -2.85 17.47 1.35
C LEU A 93 -3.70 17.01 2.54
N GLU A 94 -4.74 17.76 2.92
CA GLU A 94 -5.65 17.35 4.00
C GLU A 94 -6.51 16.17 3.57
N ILE A 95 -6.91 16.13 2.30
CA ILE A 95 -7.60 14.97 1.69
C ILE A 95 -6.63 13.79 1.54
N ALA A 96 -5.39 14.01 1.11
CA ALA A 96 -4.40 12.93 1.04
C ALA A 96 -4.16 12.30 2.43
N LEU A 97 -4.04 13.12 3.48
CA LEU A 97 -3.90 12.62 4.84
C LEU A 97 -5.13 11.86 5.36
N SER A 98 -6.34 12.20 4.92
CA SER A 98 -7.53 11.43 5.30
C SER A 98 -7.50 10.02 4.72
N TYR A 99 -7.06 9.87 3.47
CA TYR A 99 -6.82 8.55 2.87
C TYR A 99 -5.71 7.79 3.60
N VAL A 100 -4.62 8.46 3.96
CA VAL A 100 -3.53 7.82 4.73
C VAL A 100 -4.06 7.29 6.06
N ALA A 101 -4.83 8.08 6.80
CA ALA A 101 -5.40 7.67 8.08
C ALA A 101 -6.34 6.47 7.93
N GLN A 102 -7.23 6.50 6.94
CA GLN A 102 -8.15 5.39 6.65
C GLN A 102 -7.38 4.11 6.27
N SER A 103 -6.45 4.23 5.32
CA SER A 103 -5.67 3.12 4.81
C SER A 103 -4.83 2.46 5.91
N VAL A 104 -4.13 3.26 6.73
CA VAL A 104 -3.36 2.76 7.87
C VAL A 104 -4.24 1.99 8.85
N ALA A 105 -5.40 2.55 9.22
CA ALA A 105 -6.31 1.89 10.14
C ALA A 105 -6.78 0.52 9.63
N MET A 106 -7.13 0.43 8.34
CA MET A 106 -7.57 -0.83 7.73
C MET A 106 -6.43 -1.84 7.54
N ALA A 107 -5.29 -1.38 7.02
CA ALA A 107 -4.15 -2.25 6.71
C ALA A 107 -3.50 -2.85 7.96
N THR A 108 -3.46 -2.12 9.08
CA THR A 108 -2.86 -2.63 10.33
C THR A 108 -3.61 -3.84 10.85
N GLY A 109 -4.94 -3.73 10.95
CA GLY A 109 -5.79 -4.83 11.41
C GLY A 109 -5.73 -6.04 10.48
N ALA A 110 -5.82 -5.80 9.17
CA ALA A 110 -5.74 -6.85 8.16
C ALA A 110 -4.36 -7.54 8.17
N SER A 111 -3.27 -6.80 8.34
CA SER A 111 -1.90 -7.34 8.35
C SER A 111 -1.64 -8.22 9.56
N ALA A 112 -2.09 -7.82 10.76
CA ALA A 112 -1.97 -8.65 11.95
C ALA A 112 -2.71 -9.99 11.79
N LEU A 113 -3.95 -9.94 11.28
CA LEU A 113 -4.74 -11.14 11.00
C LEU A 113 -4.09 -12.02 9.93
N LEU A 114 -3.61 -11.42 8.83
CA LEU A 114 -2.91 -12.13 7.77
C LEU A 114 -1.64 -12.80 8.25
N LEU A 115 -0.85 -12.17 9.11
CA LEU A 115 0.36 -12.77 9.67
C LEU A 115 0.04 -14.04 10.46
N VAL A 116 -0.97 -13.98 11.34
CA VAL A 116 -1.42 -15.13 12.14
C VAL A 116 -1.93 -16.26 11.24
N LEU A 117 -2.83 -15.94 10.30
CA LEU A 117 -3.42 -16.93 9.41
C LEU A 117 -2.40 -17.52 8.43
N SER A 118 -1.47 -16.70 7.94
CA SER A 118 -0.39 -17.15 7.06
C SER A 118 0.55 -18.10 7.79
N ALA A 119 0.92 -17.78 9.03
CA ALA A 119 1.77 -18.63 9.87
C ALA A 119 1.09 -19.99 10.13
N ALA A 120 -0.19 -19.97 10.50
CA ALA A 120 -1.00 -21.17 10.69
C ALA A 120 -1.12 -21.99 9.40
N LEU A 121 -1.34 -21.34 8.26
CA LEU A 121 -1.47 -22.01 6.97
C LEU A 121 -0.16 -22.69 6.58
N THR A 122 0.99 -22.02 6.71
CA THR A 122 2.28 -22.53 6.24
C THR A 122 3.01 -23.40 7.27
N GLY A 123 2.53 -23.46 8.51
CA GLY A 123 3.23 -24.10 9.62
C GLY A 123 4.46 -23.32 10.11
N ALA A 124 4.52 -22.01 9.82
CA ALA A 124 5.59 -21.15 10.32
C ALA A 124 5.29 -20.74 11.77
N SER A 125 6.31 -20.72 12.62
CA SER A 125 6.17 -20.34 14.02
C SER A 125 6.72 -18.93 14.23
N TYR A 126 5.83 -17.95 14.39
CA TYR A 126 6.18 -16.59 14.78
C TYR A 126 5.69 -16.29 16.19
N GLY A 127 6.57 -15.74 17.02
CA GLY A 127 6.23 -15.25 18.35
C GLY A 127 5.44 -13.94 18.30
N PRO A 128 4.73 -13.57 19.38
CA PRO A 128 4.01 -12.30 19.47
C PRO A 128 4.85 -11.06 19.12
N PRO A 129 6.14 -10.95 19.55
CA PRO A 129 6.97 -9.79 19.18
C PRO A 129 7.20 -9.65 17.66
N GLN A 130 7.37 -10.77 16.94
CA GLN A 130 7.57 -10.75 15.50
C GLN A 130 6.30 -10.31 14.76
N ILE A 131 5.15 -10.84 15.20
CA ILE A 131 3.84 -10.47 14.63
C ILE A 131 3.55 -9.00 14.90
N LEU A 132 3.77 -8.51 16.12
CA LEU A 132 3.56 -7.11 16.48
C LEU A 132 4.51 -6.18 15.73
N ALA A 133 5.79 -6.53 15.61
CA ALA A 133 6.77 -5.73 14.86
C ALA A 133 6.42 -5.65 13.36
N ALA A 134 6.00 -6.77 12.75
CA ALA A 134 5.63 -6.80 11.34
C ALA A 134 4.28 -6.11 11.09
N ALA A 135 3.29 -6.35 11.95
CA ALA A 135 2.03 -5.61 11.92
C ALA A 135 2.26 -4.10 12.11
N GLY A 136 3.20 -3.70 12.97
CA GLY A 136 3.60 -2.31 13.20
C GLY A 136 4.40 -1.66 12.05
N ALA A 137 5.00 -2.45 11.15
CA ALA A 137 5.62 -1.95 9.92
C ALA A 137 4.59 -1.73 8.79
N SER A 138 3.49 -2.48 8.79
CA SER A 138 2.42 -2.36 7.77
C SER A 138 1.78 -0.96 7.64
N PRO A 139 1.59 -0.14 8.71
CA PRO A 139 1.18 1.26 8.60
C PRO A 139 2.08 2.09 7.69
N LEU A 140 3.41 1.92 7.79
CA LEU A 140 4.36 2.71 7.00
C LEU A 140 4.27 2.32 5.52
N VAL A 141 4.16 1.02 5.25
CA VAL A 141 3.89 0.50 3.90
C VAL A 141 2.59 1.12 3.37
N SER A 142 1.51 1.04 4.15
CA SER A 142 0.19 1.53 3.76
C SER A 142 0.16 3.03 3.50
N ALA A 143 0.81 3.82 4.35
CA ALA A 143 0.91 5.26 4.20
C ALA A 143 1.68 5.65 2.93
N ALA A 144 2.85 5.05 2.70
CA ALA A 144 3.64 5.31 1.49
C ALA A 144 2.87 4.91 0.21
N SER A 145 2.20 3.76 0.25
CA SER A 145 1.40 3.24 -0.87
C SER A 145 0.21 4.14 -1.19
N THR A 146 -0.45 4.66 -0.15
CA THR A 146 -1.57 5.60 -0.28
C THR A 146 -1.13 6.91 -0.90
N LEU A 147 -0.01 7.48 -0.45
CA LEU A 147 0.54 8.70 -1.04
C LEU A 147 0.89 8.50 -2.52
N LEU A 148 1.46 7.35 -2.87
CA LEU A 148 1.76 7.01 -4.25
C LEU A 148 0.49 6.84 -5.11
N GLY A 149 -0.54 6.16 -4.59
CA GLY A 149 -1.83 6.01 -5.25
C GLY A 149 -2.56 7.35 -5.43
N TYR A 150 -2.47 8.23 -4.44
CA TYR A 150 -3.00 9.59 -4.54
C TYR A 150 -2.25 10.41 -5.60
N ALA A 151 -0.91 10.36 -5.61
CA ALA A 151 -0.09 11.03 -6.61
C ALA A 151 -0.40 10.54 -8.04
N HIS A 152 -0.62 9.23 -8.22
CA HIS A 152 -1.12 8.65 -9.46
C HIS A 152 -2.43 9.29 -9.89
N ALA A 153 -3.46 9.25 -9.04
CA ALA A 153 -4.80 9.73 -9.38
C ALA A 153 -4.83 11.20 -9.81
N ILE A 154 -4.03 12.05 -9.16
CA ILE A 154 -3.94 13.47 -9.53
C ILE A 154 -3.20 13.64 -10.87
N SER A 155 -2.17 12.84 -11.11
CA SER A 155 -1.31 12.95 -12.30
C SER A 155 -1.99 12.51 -13.60
N ILE A 156 -2.94 11.58 -13.54
CA ILE A 156 -3.65 11.07 -14.73
C ILE A 156 -4.98 11.78 -14.93
N ARG A 157 -5.17 12.36 -16.12
CA ARG A 157 -6.42 13.08 -16.44
C ARG A 157 -7.59 12.20 -16.83
N ASN A 158 -7.31 11.06 -17.46
CA ASN A 158 -8.35 10.14 -17.92
C ASN A 158 -8.69 9.15 -16.80
N VAL A 159 -9.94 9.18 -16.32
CA VAL A 159 -10.43 8.29 -15.26
C VAL A 159 -10.24 6.83 -15.63
N ALA A 160 -10.68 6.42 -16.81
CA ALA A 160 -10.61 5.04 -17.24
C ALA A 160 -9.15 4.55 -17.29
N LEU A 161 -8.24 5.38 -17.79
CA LEU A 161 -6.81 5.07 -17.79
C LEU A 161 -6.27 4.98 -16.35
N SER A 162 -6.61 5.93 -15.47
CA SER A 162 -6.21 5.90 -14.06
C SER A 162 -6.68 4.62 -13.37
N GLN A 163 -7.92 4.20 -13.63
CA GLN A 163 -8.52 2.98 -13.07
C GLN A 163 -7.79 1.72 -13.55
N GLN A 164 -7.49 1.63 -14.85
CA GLN A 164 -6.75 0.50 -15.44
C GLN A 164 -5.30 0.45 -14.93
N MET A 165 -4.61 1.58 -14.94
CA MET A 165 -3.24 1.68 -14.43
C MET A 165 -3.16 1.37 -12.94
N ALA A 166 -4.19 1.75 -12.16
CA ALA A 166 -4.24 1.46 -10.74
C ALA A 166 -4.25 -0.05 -10.46
N GLN A 167 -4.81 -0.85 -11.36
CA GLN A 167 -4.78 -2.32 -11.26
C GLN A 167 -3.45 -2.90 -11.70
N VAL A 168 -2.81 -2.35 -12.74
CA VAL A 168 -1.62 -2.97 -13.34
C VAL A 168 -0.33 -2.62 -12.60
N ILE A 169 -0.14 -1.34 -12.25
CA ILE A 169 1.13 -0.83 -11.71
C ILE A 169 1.55 -1.55 -10.41
N PRO A 170 0.67 -1.75 -9.41
CA PRO A 170 1.07 -2.45 -8.17
C PRO A 170 1.58 -3.86 -8.41
N TRP A 171 0.95 -4.60 -9.32
CA TRP A 171 1.39 -5.96 -9.65
C TRP A 171 2.76 -5.97 -10.31
N LEU A 172 3.02 -5.04 -11.23
CA LEU A 172 4.34 -4.90 -11.84
C LEU A 172 5.41 -4.59 -10.79
N LEU A 173 5.12 -3.68 -9.85
CA LEU A 173 6.03 -3.32 -8.76
C LEU A 173 6.27 -4.48 -7.79
N LEU A 174 5.25 -5.30 -7.50
CA LEU A 174 5.37 -6.49 -6.65
C LEU A 174 6.24 -7.57 -7.29
N ILE A 175 6.02 -7.86 -8.59
CA ILE A 175 6.69 -8.94 -9.31
C ILE A 175 8.15 -8.56 -9.62
N ALA A 176 8.42 -7.30 -9.93
CA ALA A 176 9.76 -6.81 -10.25
C ALA A 176 10.67 -6.63 -9.02
N ALA A 177 10.12 -6.73 -7.81
CA ALA A 177 10.86 -6.63 -6.55
C ALA A 177 11.04 -8.02 -5.89
N PRO A 178 12.06 -8.21 -5.04
CA PRO A 178 12.29 -9.45 -4.31
C PRO A 178 11.31 -9.59 -3.15
N VAL A 179 10.01 -9.65 -3.46
CA VAL A 179 8.92 -9.76 -2.48
C VAL A 179 8.62 -11.23 -2.21
N TYR A 180 8.29 -11.99 -3.27
CA TYR A 180 7.94 -13.40 -3.17
C TYR A 180 9.14 -14.35 -3.29
N TYR A 181 10.34 -13.82 -3.55
CA TYR A 181 11.54 -14.62 -3.75
C TYR A 181 12.81 -13.83 -3.38
N PRO A 182 13.94 -14.52 -3.11
CA PRO A 182 15.21 -13.86 -2.81
C PRO A 182 15.81 -13.07 -3.98
N ALA A 183 16.43 -11.92 -3.69
CA ALA A 183 17.03 -11.04 -4.70
C ALA A 183 18.19 -11.68 -5.48
N TYR A 184 18.90 -12.66 -4.90
CA TYR A 184 20.01 -13.32 -5.58
C TYR A 184 19.57 -14.19 -6.76
N LEU A 185 18.29 -14.59 -6.83
CA LEU A 185 17.74 -15.32 -7.97
C LEU A 185 17.47 -14.41 -9.18
N MET A 186 17.42 -13.09 -8.97
CA MET A 186 17.21 -12.14 -10.06
C MET A 186 18.47 -12.03 -10.92
N PRO A 187 18.33 -12.00 -12.27
CA PRO A 187 19.37 -11.50 -13.16
C PRO A 187 19.85 -10.11 -12.75
N GLN A 188 21.13 -9.82 -12.97
CA GLN A 188 21.75 -8.56 -12.52
C GLN A 188 20.98 -7.29 -12.95
N PRO A 189 20.46 -7.15 -14.19
CA PRO A 189 19.70 -5.97 -14.58
C PRO A 189 18.44 -5.77 -13.74
N LEU A 190 17.68 -6.84 -13.50
CA LEU A 190 16.46 -6.81 -12.69
C LEU A 190 16.78 -6.51 -11.23
N ARG A 191 17.90 -7.02 -10.71
CA ARG A 191 18.34 -6.73 -9.34
C ARG A 191 18.60 -5.24 -9.14
N LEU A 192 19.25 -4.58 -10.11
CA LEU A 192 19.49 -3.13 -10.06
C LEU A 192 18.17 -2.34 -10.12
N ILE A 193 17.26 -2.72 -11.01
CA ILE A 193 15.93 -2.08 -11.09
C ILE A 193 15.19 -2.25 -9.78
N SER A 194 15.18 -3.47 -9.22
CA SER A 194 14.49 -3.78 -7.97
C SER A 194 15.00 -2.95 -6.80
N ALA A 195 16.29 -2.61 -6.76
CA ALA A 195 16.86 -1.77 -5.71
C ALA A 195 16.25 -0.34 -5.68
N VAL A 196 15.67 0.10 -6.79
CA VAL A 196 14.97 1.38 -6.93
C VAL A 196 13.46 1.18 -6.99
N LEU A 197 12.92 0.11 -6.40
CA LEU A 197 11.46 -0.08 -6.29
C LEU A 197 11.00 0.09 -4.83
N PRO A 198 9.83 0.70 -4.59
CA PRO A 198 9.29 0.87 -3.24
C PRO A 198 9.03 -0.47 -2.55
N THR A 199 8.57 -1.45 -3.32
CA THR A 199 8.23 -2.80 -2.87
C THR A 199 9.42 -3.58 -2.31
N THR A 200 10.65 -3.25 -2.72
CA THR A 200 11.87 -3.80 -2.12
C THR A 200 12.04 -3.35 -0.68
N TYR A 201 11.85 -2.06 -0.41
CA TYR A 201 11.96 -1.50 0.94
C TYR A 201 10.76 -1.88 1.81
N MET A 202 9.58 -2.08 1.23
CA MET A 202 8.43 -2.69 1.91
C MET A 202 8.75 -4.13 2.37
N ALA A 203 9.39 -4.92 1.50
CA ALA A 203 9.83 -6.27 1.82
C ALA A 203 10.91 -6.29 2.91
N ASP A 204 11.89 -5.38 2.84
CA ASP A 204 12.93 -5.27 3.86
C ASP A 204 12.36 -4.83 5.22
N ALA A 205 11.39 -3.91 5.24
CA ALA A 205 10.72 -3.50 6.48
C ALA A 205 9.98 -4.68 7.14
N LEU A 206 9.18 -5.43 6.37
CA LEU A 206 8.37 -6.53 6.90
C LEU A 206 9.20 -7.78 7.23
N ARG A 207 10.15 -8.18 6.37
CA ARG A 207 11.07 -9.29 6.66
C ARG A 207 11.97 -8.96 7.83
N GLY A 208 12.55 -7.76 7.85
CA GLY A 208 13.36 -7.27 8.96
C GLY A 208 12.58 -7.30 10.27
N SER A 209 11.31 -6.86 10.26
CA SER A 209 10.44 -6.95 11.44
C SER A 209 10.15 -8.38 11.87
N LEU A 210 9.88 -9.31 10.94
CA LEU A 210 9.69 -10.73 11.28
C LEU A 210 10.97 -11.39 11.82
N ALA A 211 12.13 -10.98 11.30
CA ALA A 211 13.44 -11.44 11.77
C ALA A 211 13.93 -10.70 13.02
N LEU A 212 13.23 -9.65 13.46
CA LEU A 212 13.68 -8.69 14.48
C LEU A 212 15.07 -8.11 14.18
N ASN A 213 15.39 -7.94 12.90
CA ASN A 213 16.66 -7.42 12.42
C ASN A 213 16.58 -5.89 12.25
N ALA A 214 17.18 -5.16 13.19
CA ALA A 214 17.17 -3.70 13.20
C ALA A 214 17.76 -3.05 11.93
N ALA A 215 18.77 -3.66 11.31
CA ALA A 215 19.40 -3.11 10.12
C ALA A 215 18.49 -3.19 8.89
N GLU A 216 17.76 -4.29 8.73
CA GLU A 216 16.76 -4.46 7.67
C GLU A 216 15.54 -3.56 7.90
N ILE A 217 15.07 -3.45 9.14
CA ILE A 217 13.99 -2.53 9.53
C ILE A 217 14.38 -1.08 9.20
N ALA A 218 15.58 -0.64 9.58
CA ALA A 218 16.06 0.70 9.31
C ALA A 218 16.20 0.98 7.80
N ARG A 219 16.70 0.01 7.03
CA ARG A 219 16.78 0.11 5.57
C ARG A 219 15.39 0.23 4.94
N GLY A 220 14.45 -0.62 5.36
CA GLY A 220 13.08 -0.59 4.89
C GLY A 220 12.39 0.73 5.23
N ALA A 221 12.50 1.19 6.47
CA ALA A 221 11.93 2.46 6.92
C ALA A 221 12.55 3.66 6.16
N GLY A 222 13.87 3.70 6.00
CA GLY A 222 14.56 4.75 5.26
C GLY A 222 14.11 4.82 3.79
N GLY A 223 13.98 3.65 3.13
CA GLY A 223 13.44 3.58 1.78
C GLY A 223 12.00 4.06 1.70
N LEU A 224 11.11 3.60 2.60
CA LEU A 224 9.71 4.03 2.65
C LEU A 224 9.56 5.54 2.88
N LEU A 225 10.41 6.15 3.71
CA LEU A 225 10.45 7.60 3.90
C LEU A 225 10.85 8.32 2.62
N ALA A 226 11.91 7.87 1.95
CA ALA A 226 12.34 8.43 0.67
C ALA A 226 11.22 8.36 -0.38
N TYR A 227 10.51 7.23 -0.46
CA TYR A 227 9.36 7.07 -1.35
C TYR A 227 8.17 7.94 -0.99
N SER A 228 7.90 8.10 0.30
CA SER A 228 6.83 8.98 0.77
C SER A 228 7.11 10.43 0.39
N ILE A 229 8.36 10.88 0.56
CA ILE A 229 8.82 12.21 0.14
C ILE A 229 8.68 12.36 -1.37
N ALA A 230 9.18 11.40 -2.16
CA ALA A 230 9.06 11.44 -3.62
C ALA A 230 7.59 11.51 -4.07
N SER A 231 6.71 10.72 -3.46
CA SER A 231 5.27 10.72 -3.75
C SER A 231 4.61 12.07 -3.43
N ILE A 232 4.98 12.68 -2.29
CA ILE A 232 4.50 14.02 -1.92
C ILE A 232 5.01 15.07 -2.92
N LEU A 233 6.25 15.00 -3.37
CA LEU A 233 6.80 15.94 -4.36
C LEU A 233 6.09 15.80 -5.71
N ILE A 234 5.85 14.57 -6.17
CA ILE A 234 5.07 14.30 -7.39
C ILE A 234 3.65 14.85 -7.24
N LEU A 235 3.02 14.63 -6.07
CA LEU A 235 1.70 15.15 -5.77
C LEU A 235 1.66 16.69 -5.84
N ILE A 236 2.58 17.38 -5.18
CA ILE A 236 2.67 18.84 -5.19
C ILE A 236 2.87 19.35 -6.63
N TYR A 237 3.74 18.70 -7.40
CA TYR A 237 3.95 19.05 -8.80
C TYR A 237 2.68 18.86 -9.63
N ALA A 238 1.99 17.73 -9.46
CA ALA A 238 0.77 17.41 -10.20
C ALA A 238 -0.37 18.40 -9.88
N ILE A 239 -0.55 18.76 -8.60
CA ILE A 239 -1.52 19.78 -8.17
C ILE A 239 -1.23 21.13 -8.85
N ARG A 240 0.02 21.61 -8.77
CA ARG A 240 0.41 22.90 -9.38
C ARG A 240 0.24 22.91 -10.90
N ARG A 241 0.50 21.77 -11.55
CA ARG A 241 0.30 21.62 -13.00
C ARG A 241 -1.19 21.72 -13.33
N GLU A 242 -2.04 21.11 -12.53
CA GLU A 242 -3.48 21.13 -12.71
C GLU A 242 -4.06 22.53 -12.54
N GLU A 243 -3.68 23.24 -11.48
CA GLU A 243 -4.09 24.63 -11.23
C GLU A 243 -3.73 25.58 -12.38
N ARG A 244 -2.63 25.32 -13.10
CA ARG A 244 -2.18 26.15 -14.23
C ARG A 244 -2.86 25.83 -15.56
N HIS A 245 -3.30 24.59 -15.76
CA HIS A 245 -3.62 24.07 -17.09
C HIS A 245 -5.02 23.49 -17.23
N GLY A 246 -5.90 23.65 -16.23
CA GLY A 246 -7.32 23.23 -16.27
C GLY A 246 -7.54 21.94 -17.06
#